data_AF-A0A7R8WP85-F1
#
_entry.id   AF-A0A7R8WP85-F1
#
_cell.length_a   1.000
_cell.length_b   1.000
_cell.length_c   1.000
_cell.angle_alpha   90.00
_cell.angle_beta   90.00
_cell.angle_gamma   90.00
#
_symmetry.space_group_name_H-M   'P 1'
#
loop_
_entity.id
_entity.type
_entity.pdbx_description
1 polymer ?
#
loop_
_entity_poly.entity_id
_entity_poly.type
_entity_poly.pdbx_seq_one_letter_code
_entity_poly.pdbx_strand_id
1 'polypeptide(L)'
;MVPTWLNVSFRKGSKSTALNVAALCLIPTVLTTSIKTLTRFSPTRSITFGARSHVAVSFEMPEYTADVDALGRLLLLEAARLLGMEKRIRFYQAGSSEMFGKVASSSQSLWRGKGLRGLDHGKIEAGLGTGDYCAGGSEGGEATCVLKPARTPCREGVDTARSGTFLFQLGLDDAQLETLLLRVSDAQTRFRGSPLASVASQLEKEVVVHSIFGTNSIEGGTLTEEETQAALDLSPSETQDTEQRRAINLKRAYELAQKSVADPDWMLSEAFILSLHTEITQGLPDEYNRPGYIRDNPKNIATHVGDTAHGGRYKPPQYGKDIRTLLSALIQWHEQLKAAGIPALIRAPLVHYYYELIHPFWDGNGRVGRVIEASLLLAEGFRYAPFAMANYYHQNIDHYFALFNTCRKSAAKKRESPNTEFVSFFLEGMLATLHRLHDRVNGLIKVLLFETQLKRLHDDADINTRQYAIVSQLLERGQPINLSHLRKAAWYLGLYASLTDKTKQRDLKRLIDAKLIIKDKEERLWPGFVDVEY
;
A
#
# COMPACT_ATOMS: atom_id res chain seq x y z
N MET A 1 1.49 -1.30 26.77
CA MET A 1 2.56 -1.46 27.79
C MET A 1 3.79 -0.67 27.36
N VAL A 2 4.34 0.17 28.23
CA VAL A 2 5.56 0.94 27.97
C VAL A 2 6.78 0.02 28.13
N PRO A 3 7.77 -0.01 27.22
CA PRO A 3 8.98 -0.81 27.42
C PRO A 3 9.75 -0.31 28.64
N THR A 4 9.88 -1.16 29.66
CA THR A 4 10.60 -0.85 30.90
C THR A 4 12.10 -1.03 30.69
N TRP A 5 12.89 0.01 30.96
CA TRP A 5 14.35 0.01 30.89
C TRP A 5 14.96 -0.23 32.26
N LEU A 6 15.75 -1.29 32.40
CA LEU A 6 16.52 -1.58 33.61
C LEU A 6 18.01 -1.31 33.37
N ASN A 7 18.59 -0.33 34.08
CA ASN A 7 20.03 -0.20 34.21
C ASN A 7 20.53 -1.24 35.20
N VAL A 8 21.10 -2.35 34.72
CA VAL A 8 21.65 -3.40 35.58
C VAL A 8 23.14 -3.13 35.81
N SER A 9 23.51 -2.79 37.05
CA SER A 9 24.91 -2.69 37.49
C SER A 9 25.39 -4.05 38.01
N PHE A 10 26.42 -4.62 37.38
CA PHE A 10 27.03 -5.87 37.85
C PHE A 10 28.24 -5.55 38.75
N ARG A 11 28.21 -6.02 40.01
CA ARG A 11 29.41 -6.05 40.87
C ARG A 11 30.15 -7.37 40.68
N LYS A 12 31.42 -7.31 40.29
CA LYS A 12 32.35 -8.45 40.36
C LYS A 12 33.56 -8.02 41.19
N GLY A 13 33.53 -8.30 42.49
CA GLY A 13 34.57 -7.87 43.44
C GLY A 13 34.61 -6.35 43.69
N SER A 14 35.77 -5.83 44.11
CA SER A 14 35.96 -4.43 44.57
C SER A 14 36.06 -3.38 43.45
N LYS A 15 35.85 -3.74 42.18
CA LYS A 15 35.82 -2.80 41.06
C LYS A 15 34.43 -2.71 40.45
N SER A 16 33.85 -1.51 40.50
CA SER A 16 32.62 -1.15 39.81
C SER A 16 32.94 -0.86 38.34
N THR A 17 32.56 -1.76 37.43
CA THR A 17 32.54 -1.47 36.00
C THR A 17 31.10 -1.21 35.58
N ALA A 18 30.75 0.05 35.28
CA ALA A 18 29.43 0.38 34.76
C ALA A 18 29.31 -0.16 33.32
N LEU A 19 28.62 -1.29 33.14
CA LEU A 19 28.19 -1.73 31.81
C LEU A 19 26.80 -1.14 31.53
N ASN A 20 26.70 -0.31 30.49
CA ASN A 20 25.40 0.09 29.92
C ASN A 20 24.81 -1.09 29.14
N VAL A 21 24.08 -1.95 29.85
CA VAL A 21 23.30 -3.06 29.28
C VAL A 21 21.84 -2.61 29.15
N ALA A 22 21.30 -2.72 27.94
CA ALA A 22 19.86 -2.61 27.70
C ALA A 22 19.23 -4.01 27.79
N ALA A 23 18.31 -4.18 28.72
CA ALA A 23 17.42 -5.34 28.79
C ALA A 23 16.05 -4.93 28.23
N LEU A 24 15.62 -5.52 27.11
CA LEU A 24 14.27 -5.33 26.58
C LEU A 24 13.42 -6.56 26.86
N CYS A 25 12.42 -6.41 27.74
CA CYS A 25 11.37 -7.41 27.98
C CYS A 25 10.27 -7.41 26.91
N LEU A 26 10.13 -6.33 26.15
CA LEU A 26 9.16 -6.20 25.06
C LEU A 26 9.89 -5.66 23.84
N ILE A 27 9.83 -6.41 22.74
CA ILE A 27 10.55 -6.07 21.53
C ILE A 27 9.73 -5.03 20.75
N PRO A 28 10.32 -3.91 20.31
CA PRO A 28 9.58 -2.94 19.53
C PRO A 28 9.22 -3.54 18.17
N THR A 29 7.93 -3.59 17.84
CA THR A 29 7.42 -4.01 16.53
C THR A 29 7.52 -2.90 15.47
N VAL A 30 8.08 -1.74 15.83
CA VAL A 30 8.21 -0.57 14.96
C VAL A 30 9.66 -0.08 14.92
N LEU A 31 10.23 0.01 13.72
CA LEU A 31 11.62 0.39 13.48
C LEU A 31 11.98 1.74 14.12
N THR A 32 11.11 2.73 13.99
CA THR A 32 11.32 4.08 14.53
C THR A 32 11.48 4.08 16.05
N THR A 33 10.73 3.22 16.74
CA THR A 33 10.83 3.06 18.20
C THR A 33 12.17 2.44 18.57
N SER A 34 12.63 1.43 17.83
CA SER A 34 13.96 0.81 17.99
C SER A 34 15.10 1.81 17.77
N ILE A 35 15.01 2.67 16.75
CA ILE A 35 15.99 3.72 16.49
C ILE A 35 16.03 4.73 17.64
N LYS A 36 14.88 5.29 18.04
CA LYS A 36 14.80 6.25 19.16
C LYS A 36 15.37 5.66 20.46
N THR A 37 15.08 4.38 20.70
CA THR A 37 15.55 3.57 21.82
C THR A 37 17.07 3.43 21.81
N LEU A 38 17.66 2.96 20.71
CA LEU A 38 19.10 2.78 20.60
C LEU A 38 19.86 4.12 20.65
N THR A 39 19.33 5.17 20.01
CA THR A 39 19.92 6.51 20.05
C THR A 39 19.92 7.08 21.47
N ARG A 40 18.79 7.00 22.19
CA ARG A 40 18.63 7.60 23.52
C ARG A 40 19.57 6.99 24.56
N PHE A 41 19.77 5.67 24.51
CA PHE A 41 20.48 4.95 25.57
C PHE A 41 21.89 4.49 25.16
N SER A 42 22.22 4.49 23.86
CA SER A 42 23.53 4.10 23.33
C SER A 42 24.14 2.85 24.00
N PRO A 43 23.41 1.72 24.11
CA PRO A 43 23.87 0.57 24.87
C PRO A 43 25.06 -0.12 24.20
N THR A 44 25.95 -0.68 25.02
CA THR A 44 27.04 -1.54 24.51
C THR A 44 26.60 -3.01 24.38
N ARG A 45 25.49 -3.38 25.02
CA ARG A 45 24.84 -4.68 24.92
C ARG A 45 23.33 -4.54 24.92
N SER A 46 22.65 -5.28 24.06
CA SER A 46 21.20 -5.43 24.03
C SER A 46 20.84 -6.89 24.26
N ILE A 47 20.03 -7.15 25.28
CA ILE A 47 19.50 -8.49 25.59
C ILE A 47 17.99 -8.47 25.37
N THR A 48 17.56 -9.36 24.49
CA THR A 48 16.15 -9.57 24.16
C THR A 48 15.62 -10.73 25.00
N PHE A 49 14.74 -10.42 25.97
CA PHE A 49 14.06 -11.41 26.81
C PHE A 49 12.68 -11.83 26.25
N GLY A 50 12.33 -11.30 25.07
CA GLY A 50 11.04 -11.54 24.42
C GLY A 50 10.85 -12.94 23.83
N ALA A 51 11.85 -13.83 23.91
CA ALA A 51 11.68 -15.22 23.49
C ALA A 51 10.55 -15.87 24.29
N ARG A 52 9.35 -15.95 23.69
CA ARG A 52 8.21 -16.58 24.34
C ARG A 52 8.50 -18.07 24.42
N SER A 53 8.71 -18.54 25.65
CA SER A 53 9.23 -19.86 25.97
C SER A 53 8.18 -20.97 26.11
N HIS A 54 6.89 -20.67 25.92
CA HIS A 54 5.82 -21.65 26.04
C HIS A 54 5.35 -22.09 24.66
N VAL A 55 5.75 -23.29 24.25
CA VAL A 55 5.39 -23.90 22.95
C VAL A 55 3.87 -23.84 22.73
N ALA A 56 3.06 -24.13 23.75
CA ALA A 56 1.60 -24.03 23.67
C ALA A 56 1.12 -22.61 23.34
N VAL A 57 1.63 -21.60 24.05
CA VAL A 57 1.23 -20.19 23.85
C VAL A 57 1.73 -19.64 22.53
N SER A 58 2.85 -20.15 21.99
CA SER A 58 3.29 -19.79 20.64
C SER A 58 2.37 -20.32 19.54
N PHE A 59 1.68 -21.45 19.77
CA PHE A 59 0.63 -21.95 18.86
C PHE A 59 -0.70 -21.21 19.05
N GLU A 60 -1.00 -20.75 20.27
CA GLU A 60 -2.21 -19.94 20.55
C GLU A 60 -2.10 -18.52 19.99
N MET A 61 -0.89 -17.94 19.93
CA MET A 61 -0.64 -16.60 19.40
C MET A 61 0.54 -16.57 18.40
N PRO A 62 0.40 -17.20 17.22
CA PRO A 62 1.50 -17.36 16.28
C PRO A 62 1.97 -16.03 15.68
N GLU A 63 1.04 -15.10 15.40
CA GLU A 63 1.37 -13.77 14.87
C GLU A 63 2.19 -12.95 15.86
N TYR A 64 1.76 -12.88 17.12
CA TYR A 64 2.51 -12.21 18.18
C TYR A 64 3.90 -12.85 18.39
N THR A 65 3.98 -14.18 18.27
CA THR A 65 5.26 -14.89 18.37
C THR A 65 6.19 -14.52 17.21
N ALA A 66 5.69 -14.45 15.98
CA ALA A 66 6.45 -14.01 14.82
C ALA A 66 6.89 -12.54 14.94
N ASP A 67 6.00 -11.67 15.41
CA ASP A 67 6.27 -10.24 15.62
C ASP A 67 7.39 -10.02 16.64
N VAL A 68 7.41 -10.79 17.72
CA VAL A 68 8.40 -10.66 18.79
C VAL A 68 9.69 -11.38 18.39
N ASP A 69 9.65 -12.69 18.12
CA ASP A 69 10.85 -13.51 18.01
C ASP A 69 11.61 -13.32 16.68
N ALA A 70 10.91 -12.96 15.61
CA ALA A 70 11.50 -12.73 14.30
C ALA A 70 11.54 -11.24 13.93
N LEU A 71 10.39 -10.60 13.77
CA LEU A 71 10.31 -9.25 13.18
C LEU A 71 10.99 -8.22 14.09
N GLY A 72 10.64 -8.18 15.36
CA GLY A 72 11.20 -7.22 16.31
C GLY A 72 12.72 -7.37 16.48
N ARG A 73 13.25 -8.60 16.36
CA ARG A 73 14.70 -8.84 16.34
C ARG A 73 15.35 -8.22 15.11
N LEU A 74 14.80 -8.45 13.92
CA LEU A 74 15.30 -7.88 12.68
C LEU A 74 15.27 -6.35 12.73
N LEU A 75 14.21 -5.77 13.26
CA LEU A 75 14.07 -4.32 13.41
C LEU A 75 15.11 -3.71 14.36
N LEU A 76 15.47 -4.39 15.46
CA LEU A 76 16.55 -3.94 16.36
C LEU A 76 17.93 -4.04 15.70
N LEU A 77 18.19 -5.11 14.95
CA LEU A 77 19.43 -5.27 14.18
C LEU A 77 19.54 -4.20 13.08
N GLU A 78 18.45 -3.95 12.38
CA GLU A 78 18.38 -2.92 11.34
C GLU A 78 18.53 -1.52 11.93
N ALA A 79 17.89 -1.23 13.07
CA ALA A 79 18.10 0.03 13.77
C ALA A 79 19.57 0.24 14.18
N ALA A 80 20.25 -0.80 14.65
CA ALA A 80 21.67 -0.72 14.98
C ALA A 80 22.57 -0.52 13.73
N ARG A 81 22.22 -1.13 12.60
CA ARG A 81 22.89 -0.92 11.31
C ARG A 81 22.72 0.52 10.83
N LEU A 82 21.49 1.04 10.87
CA LEU A 82 21.16 2.42 10.49
C LEU A 82 21.88 3.45 11.38
N LEU A 83 22.16 3.10 12.64
CA LEU A 83 22.88 3.96 13.58
C LEU A 83 24.41 3.76 13.57
N GLY A 84 24.96 2.91 12.69
CA GLY A 84 26.41 2.65 12.62
C GLY A 84 26.98 2.00 13.90
N MET A 85 26.15 1.28 14.65
CA MET A 85 26.53 0.69 15.93
C MET A 85 27.15 -0.70 15.80
N GLU A 86 27.35 -1.23 14.59
CA GLU A 86 27.66 -2.65 14.33
C GLU A 86 28.95 -3.13 15.01
N LYS A 87 29.89 -2.21 15.24
CA LYS A 87 31.17 -2.51 15.91
C LYS A 87 31.12 -2.35 17.44
N ARG A 88 30.07 -1.72 17.98
CA ARG A 88 30.00 -1.25 19.36
C ARG A 88 28.92 -1.95 20.19
N ILE A 89 27.80 -2.32 19.58
CA ILE A 89 26.70 -3.02 20.25
C ILE A 89 26.81 -4.54 20.07
N ARG A 90 26.52 -5.31 21.12
CA ARG A 90 26.34 -6.76 21.03
C ARG A 90 24.89 -7.14 21.30
N PHE A 91 24.31 -7.96 20.42
CA PHE A 91 22.95 -8.48 20.57
C PHE A 91 22.93 -9.90 21.11
N TYR A 92 22.05 -10.13 22.09
CA TYR A 92 21.77 -11.43 22.68
C TYR A 92 20.27 -11.68 22.63
N GLN A 93 19.86 -12.88 22.22
CA GLN A 93 18.49 -13.35 22.33
C GLN A 93 18.50 -14.51 23.30
N ALA A 94 17.84 -14.35 24.44
CA ALA A 94 17.78 -15.41 25.44
C ALA A 94 16.90 -16.54 24.92
N GLY A 95 17.36 -17.78 25.00
CA GLY A 95 16.51 -18.95 24.81
C GLY A 95 15.83 -19.37 26.11
N SER A 96 14.72 -20.12 26.03
CA SER A 96 13.95 -20.61 27.19
C SER A 96 14.82 -21.31 28.26
N SER A 97 15.81 -22.09 27.82
CA SER A 97 16.72 -22.84 28.71
C SER A 97 17.73 -21.95 29.46
N GLU A 98 18.08 -20.80 28.89
CA GLU A 98 19.03 -19.84 29.51
C GLU A 98 18.37 -19.00 30.60
N MET A 99 17.06 -18.77 30.51
CA MET A 99 16.31 -17.95 31.46
C MET A 99 15.97 -18.66 32.78
N PHE A 100 15.93 -20.01 32.77
CA PHE A 100 15.52 -20.83 33.92
C PHE A 100 16.64 -21.73 34.50
N GLY A 101 17.91 -21.45 34.17
CA GLY A 101 19.07 -21.91 34.95
C GLY A 101 19.46 -23.39 34.87
N LYS A 102 18.90 -24.19 33.95
CA LYS A 102 19.32 -25.58 33.73
C LYS A 102 19.99 -25.76 32.37
N VAL A 103 21.25 -25.35 32.26
CA VAL A 103 22.11 -25.78 31.14
C VAL A 103 23.43 -26.30 31.68
N ALA A 104 23.57 -27.63 31.67
CA ALA A 104 24.85 -28.29 31.57
C ALA A 104 25.41 -28.05 30.16
N SER A 105 26.71 -27.83 30.06
CA SER A 105 27.46 -27.47 28.85
C SER A 105 27.03 -28.21 27.58
N SER A 106 26.26 -27.56 26.72
CA SER A 106 26.21 -27.86 25.29
C SER A 106 25.78 -26.64 24.49
N SER A 107 26.50 -26.39 23.40
CA SER A 107 26.42 -25.24 22.51
C SER A 107 25.30 -25.38 21.47
N GLN A 108 24.49 -24.34 21.23
CA GLN A 108 23.68 -24.25 20.00
C GLN A 108 23.44 -22.80 19.50
N SER A 109 23.67 -22.66 18.18
CA SER A 109 23.43 -21.59 17.17
C SER A 109 23.52 -20.09 17.52
N LEU A 110 24.76 -19.57 17.49
CA LEU A 110 25.05 -18.16 17.17
C LEU A 110 25.06 -17.95 15.64
N TRP A 111 24.23 -17.05 15.13
CA TRP A 111 24.33 -16.53 13.76
C TRP A 111 25.64 -15.74 13.63
N ARG A 112 26.60 -16.26 12.85
CA ARG A 112 27.88 -15.59 12.54
C ARG A 112 27.76 -14.83 11.22
N GLY A 113 27.37 -13.56 11.29
CA GLY A 113 27.66 -12.61 10.21
C GLY A 113 29.16 -12.28 10.19
N LYS A 114 29.82 -12.43 9.04
CA LYS A 114 31.24 -12.05 8.87
C LYS A 114 31.45 -10.59 9.32
N GLY A 115 32.18 -10.40 10.43
CA GLY A 115 32.54 -9.08 10.97
C GLY A 115 32.33 -8.92 12.49
N LEU A 116 31.55 -9.80 13.14
CA LEU A 116 31.29 -9.74 14.58
C LEU A 116 32.16 -10.76 15.34
N ARG A 117 33.01 -10.28 16.24
CA ARG A 117 33.89 -11.14 17.08
C ARG A 117 33.12 -11.77 18.25
N GLY A 118 32.90 -13.09 18.24
CA GLY A 118 32.69 -13.92 19.47
C GLY A 118 34.03 -14.19 20.17
N LEU A 119 34.17 -14.54 21.46
CA LEU A 119 33.37 -15.17 22.53
C LEU A 119 33.95 -14.74 23.90
N ASP A 120 33.21 -14.89 25.01
CA ASP A 120 33.74 -15.57 26.22
C ASP A 120 32.60 -16.00 27.18
N HIS A 121 32.82 -17.13 27.86
CA HIS A 121 31.88 -17.81 28.76
C HIS A 121 31.85 -17.13 30.14
N GLY A 122 30.68 -16.65 30.57
CA GLY A 122 30.46 -16.20 31.94
C GLY A 122 29.05 -16.54 32.39
N LYS A 123 28.93 -17.33 33.47
CA LYS A 123 27.67 -17.63 34.16
C LYS A 123 26.88 -16.34 34.42
N ILE A 124 25.60 -16.34 34.06
CA ILE A 124 24.63 -15.32 34.44
C ILE A 124 23.77 -15.94 35.54
N GLU A 125 23.97 -15.52 36.79
CA GLU A 125 23.01 -15.77 37.88
C GLU A 125 22.15 -14.51 38.01
N ALA A 126 20.89 -14.60 37.57
CA ALA A 126 19.90 -13.55 37.77
C ALA A 126 19.06 -13.90 39.01
N GLY A 127 19.39 -13.29 40.15
CA GLY A 127 18.51 -13.28 41.31
C GLY A 127 17.37 -12.30 41.07
N LEU A 128 16.22 -12.79 40.61
CA LEU A 128 14.96 -12.04 40.60
C LEU A 128 14.08 -12.58 41.73
N GLY A 129 13.85 -11.74 42.73
CA GLY A 129 12.96 -12.03 43.84
C GLY A 129 11.53 -12.25 43.36
N THR A 130 10.91 -13.30 43.90
CA THR A 130 9.50 -13.65 43.73
C THR A 130 8.62 -12.55 44.33
N GLY A 131 7.88 -11.85 43.47
CA GLY A 131 6.78 -10.95 43.86
C GLY A 131 5.48 -11.46 43.27
N ASP A 132 4.57 -11.83 44.15
CA ASP A 132 3.25 -12.41 43.89
C ASP A 132 2.38 -11.56 42.96
N TYR A 133 1.75 -12.20 41.96
CA TYR A 133 0.48 -11.74 41.40
C TYR A 133 -0.48 -12.93 41.31
N CYS A 134 -1.53 -12.82 42.12
CA CYS A 134 -2.56 -13.82 42.35
C CYS A 134 -3.37 -14.12 41.07
N ALA A 135 -3.60 -15.40 40.83
CA ALA A 135 -4.65 -15.91 39.97
C ALA A 135 -6.01 -15.78 40.68
N GLY A 136 -7.01 -15.25 39.98
CA GLY A 136 -8.42 -15.30 40.37
C GLY A 136 -9.22 -15.76 39.16
N GLY A 137 -9.72 -17.00 39.21
CA GLY A 137 -10.58 -17.57 38.19
C GLY A 137 -12.04 -17.18 38.36
N SER A 138 -12.79 -17.27 37.26
CA SER A 138 -14.22 -17.59 37.28
C SER A 138 -14.57 -18.22 35.93
N GLU A 139 -14.82 -19.52 35.96
CA GLU A 139 -15.54 -20.27 34.92
C GLU A 139 -16.99 -19.77 34.84
N GLY A 140 -17.50 -19.62 33.63
CA GLY A 140 -18.90 -19.31 33.36
C GLY A 140 -19.16 -19.45 31.86
N GLY A 141 -19.78 -20.58 31.47
CA GLY A 141 -20.02 -20.93 30.08
C GLY A 141 -20.98 -19.99 29.36
N GLU A 142 -20.72 -19.76 28.08
CA GLU A 142 -21.71 -19.27 27.14
C GLU A 142 -21.86 -20.24 25.97
N ALA A 143 -23.12 -20.58 25.74
CA ALA A 143 -23.59 -21.49 24.72
C ALA A 143 -23.18 -21.01 23.33
N THR A 144 -22.55 -21.89 22.55
CA THR A 144 -22.42 -21.74 21.10
C THR A 144 -23.80 -21.84 20.47
N CYS A 145 -24.48 -20.69 20.36
CA CYS A 145 -25.64 -20.53 19.50
C CYS A 145 -25.13 -20.59 18.05
N VAL A 146 -25.10 -21.80 17.48
CA VAL A 146 -24.89 -22.02 16.04
C VAL A 146 -26.17 -21.55 15.34
N LEU A 147 -26.28 -20.25 15.11
CA LEU A 147 -27.19 -19.69 14.13
C LEU A 147 -26.78 -20.27 12.78
N LYS A 148 -27.61 -21.17 12.22
CA LYS A 148 -27.47 -21.58 10.82
C LYS A 148 -27.44 -20.31 9.96
N PRO A 149 -26.40 -20.05 9.15
CA PRO A 149 -26.42 -18.90 8.28
C PRO A 149 -27.59 -19.06 7.30
N ALA A 150 -28.42 -18.03 7.20
CA ALA A 150 -29.33 -17.87 6.08
C ALA A 150 -28.53 -18.12 4.79
N ARG A 151 -29.08 -18.91 3.85
CA ARG A 151 -28.39 -19.27 2.59
C ARG A 151 -27.70 -18.04 2.03
N THR A 152 -26.37 -18.04 1.99
CA THR A 152 -25.59 -17.00 1.32
C THR A 152 -26.19 -16.79 -0.07
N PRO A 153 -26.51 -15.56 -0.49
CA PRO A 153 -27.12 -15.30 -1.79
C PRO A 153 -26.08 -15.49 -2.90
N CYS A 154 -25.72 -16.75 -3.14
CA CYS A 154 -24.68 -17.14 -4.09
C CYS A 154 -25.14 -17.01 -5.55
N ARG A 155 -26.46 -16.99 -5.80
CA ARG A 155 -27.09 -16.89 -7.13
C ARG A 155 -28.43 -16.14 -7.04
N GLU A 156 -28.62 -15.13 -7.88
CA GLU A 156 -29.85 -14.35 -8.00
C GLU A 156 -30.23 -14.19 -9.48
N GLY A 157 -31.37 -14.77 -9.86
CA GLY A 157 -31.92 -14.67 -11.21
C GLY A 157 -32.94 -13.54 -11.30
N VAL A 158 -32.81 -12.69 -12.32
CA VAL A 158 -33.67 -11.53 -12.54
C VAL A 158 -34.32 -11.65 -13.90
N ASP A 159 -35.63 -11.86 -13.90
CA ASP A 159 -36.42 -11.87 -15.13
C ASP A 159 -36.67 -10.44 -15.59
N THR A 160 -36.26 -10.15 -16.82
CA THR A 160 -36.47 -8.85 -17.46
C THR A 160 -37.64 -8.90 -18.44
N ALA A 161 -38.17 -7.75 -18.84
CA ALA A 161 -39.33 -7.69 -19.72
C ALA A 161 -39.02 -8.09 -21.17
N ARG A 162 -37.79 -7.83 -21.66
CA ARG A 162 -37.40 -8.10 -23.05
C ARG A 162 -36.04 -8.77 -23.22
N SER A 163 -35.19 -8.76 -22.20
CA SER A 163 -33.79 -9.23 -22.29
C SER A 163 -33.61 -10.65 -21.73
N GLY A 164 -34.69 -11.31 -21.29
CA GLY A 164 -34.66 -12.63 -20.68
C GLY A 164 -34.21 -12.61 -19.21
N THR A 165 -33.83 -13.77 -18.68
CA THR A 165 -33.30 -13.91 -17.32
C THR A 165 -31.82 -13.55 -17.28
N PHE A 166 -31.45 -12.61 -16.43
CA PHE A 166 -30.07 -12.30 -16.09
C PHE A 166 -29.69 -12.99 -14.77
N LEU A 167 -28.48 -13.54 -14.67
CA LEU A 167 -28.02 -14.26 -13.48
C LEU A 167 -26.83 -13.56 -12.84
N PHE A 168 -27.03 -13.03 -11.64
CA PHE A 168 -25.95 -12.68 -10.73
C PHE A 168 -25.52 -13.93 -9.96
N GLN A 169 -24.22 -14.15 -9.83
CA GLN A 169 -23.69 -15.26 -9.05
C GLN A 169 -22.29 -14.92 -8.53
N LEU A 170 -21.93 -15.47 -7.38
CA LEU A 170 -20.54 -15.46 -6.93
C LEU A 170 -19.71 -16.26 -7.92
N GLY A 171 -20.00 -17.55 -8.05
CA GLY A 171 -19.37 -18.40 -9.04
C GLY A 171 -17.84 -18.44 -8.91
N LEU A 172 -17.36 -18.71 -7.70
CA LEU A 172 -15.95 -18.66 -7.32
C LEU A 172 -15.44 -20.02 -6.88
N ASP A 173 -14.17 -20.30 -7.16
CA ASP A 173 -13.41 -21.39 -6.55
C ASP A 173 -12.68 -20.83 -5.32
N ASP A 174 -13.24 -21.08 -4.14
CA ASP A 174 -12.70 -20.54 -2.88
C ASP A 174 -11.27 -21.04 -2.62
N ALA A 175 -10.97 -22.31 -2.95
CA ALA A 175 -9.65 -22.89 -2.75
C ALA A 175 -8.60 -22.21 -3.64
N GLN A 176 -8.97 -21.80 -4.86
CA GLN A 176 -8.09 -21.06 -5.75
C GLN A 176 -7.82 -19.63 -5.24
N LEU A 177 -8.83 -18.98 -4.64
CA LEU A 177 -8.75 -17.56 -4.26
C LEU A 177 -8.24 -17.32 -2.83
N GLU A 178 -8.35 -18.30 -1.93
CA GLU A 178 -8.06 -18.16 -0.49
C GLU A 178 -6.68 -17.56 -0.22
N THR A 179 -5.63 -18.15 -0.81
CA THR A 179 -4.25 -17.69 -0.60
C THR A 179 -4.07 -16.25 -1.08
N LEU A 180 -4.69 -15.90 -2.21
CA LEU A 180 -4.53 -14.58 -2.79
C LEU A 180 -5.30 -13.51 -1.99
N LEU A 181 -6.51 -13.83 -1.53
CA LEU A 181 -7.29 -13.00 -0.60
C LEU A 181 -6.53 -12.69 0.68
N LEU A 182 -5.90 -13.71 1.28
CA LEU A 182 -5.08 -13.55 2.49
C LEU A 182 -3.89 -12.63 2.23
N ARG A 183 -3.18 -12.80 1.10
CA ARG A 183 -2.04 -11.95 0.73
C ARG A 183 -2.44 -10.51 0.50
N VAL A 184 -3.56 -10.26 -0.17
CA VAL A 184 -4.08 -8.89 -0.37
C VAL A 184 -4.47 -8.27 0.98
N SER A 185 -5.12 -9.02 1.86
CA SER A 185 -5.53 -8.55 3.19
C SER A 185 -4.33 -8.21 4.07
N ASP A 186 -3.28 -9.04 4.07
CA ASP A 186 -2.01 -8.76 4.75
C ASP A 186 -1.31 -7.53 4.18
N ALA A 187 -1.19 -7.42 2.84
CA ALA A 187 -0.61 -6.25 2.20
C ALA A 187 -1.37 -4.96 2.54
N GLN A 188 -2.70 -5.00 2.54
CA GLN A 188 -3.55 -3.87 2.92
C GLN A 188 -3.33 -3.48 4.40
N THR A 189 -3.25 -4.46 5.29
CA THR A 189 -3.00 -4.23 6.72
C THR A 189 -1.64 -3.56 6.94
N ARG A 190 -0.58 -4.04 6.27
CA ARG A 190 0.75 -3.42 6.31
C ARG A 190 0.75 -2.02 5.74
N PHE A 191 0.09 -1.81 4.61
CA PHE A 191 0.00 -0.50 3.97
C PHE A 191 -0.76 0.51 4.84
N ARG A 192 -1.85 0.09 5.49
CA ARG A 192 -2.58 0.93 6.45
C ARG A 192 -1.73 1.31 7.67
N GLY A 193 -0.80 0.44 8.08
CA GLY A 193 0.17 0.69 9.14
C GLY A 193 1.34 1.61 8.74
N SER A 194 1.52 1.92 7.46
CA SER A 194 2.58 2.81 6.99
C SER A 194 2.40 4.26 7.49
N PRO A 195 3.49 5.05 7.61
CA PRO A 195 3.44 6.45 8.05
C PRO A 195 2.88 7.39 6.96
N LEU A 196 1.62 7.17 6.57
CA LEU A 196 0.97 7.85 5.45
C LEU A 196 0.79 9.35 5.70
N ALA A 197 0.55 9.78 6.94
CA ALA A 197 0.22 11.17 7.24
C ALA A 197 1.27 12.18 6.75
N SER A 198 2.57 11.83 6.82
CA SER A 198 3.65 12.71 6.38
C SER A 198 3.82 12.80 4.86
N VAL A 199 3.23 11.86 4.11
CA VAL A 199 3.40 11.73 2.65
C VAL A 199 2.07 11.74 1.90
N ALA A 200 0.95 11.89 2.62
CA ALA A 200 -0.40 11.67 2.12
C ALA A 200 -0.74 12.58 0.93
N SER A 201 -0.46 13.88 1.03
CA SER A 201 -0.80 14.84 -0.03
C SER A 201 -0.05 14.56 -1.33
N GLN A 202 1.25 14.25 -1.24
CA GLN A 202 2.04 13.89 -2.42
C GLN A 202 1.57 12.56 -3.02
N LEU A 203 1.39 11.53 -2.20
CA LEU A 203 0.92 10.23 -2.65
C LEU A 203 -0.47 10.32 -3.29
N GLU A 204 -1.37 11.10 -2.70
CA GLU A 204 -2.73 11.33 -3.24
C GLU A 204 -2.68 11.96 -4.62
N LYS A 205 -1.87 13.03 -4.79
CA LYS A 205 -1.69 13.68 -6.09
C LYS A 205 -1.19 12.68 -7.14
N GLU A 206 -0.15 11.92 -6.82
CA GLU A 206 0.43 10.92 -7.74
C GLU A 206 -0.60 9.84 -8.12
N VAL A 207 -1.32 9.30 -7.14
CA VAL A 207 -2.32 8.24 -7.36
C VAL A 207 -3.48 8.71 -8.21
N VAL A 208 -3.99 9.91 -7.98
CA VAL A 208 -5.10 10.47 -8.77
C VAL A 208 -4.68 10.64 -10.24
N VAL A 209 -3.49 11.18 -10.48
CA VAL A 209 -2.96 11.40 -11.83
C VAL A 209 -2.76 10.08 -12.57
N HIS A 210 -2.03 9.13 -11.97
CA HIS A 210 -1.79 7.81 -12.56
C HIS A 210 -3.10 7.07 -12.85
N SER A 211 -4.08 7.22 -11.95
CA SER A 211 -5.37 6.58 -12.09
C SER A 211 -6.17 7.17 -13.26
N ILE A 212 -6.24 8.50 -13.37
CA ILE A 212 -6.95 9.21 -14.45
C ILE A 212 -6.28 8.97 -15.81
N PHE A 213 -4.95 8.90 -15.83
CA PHE A 213 -4.23 8.49 -17.03
C PHE A 213 -4.63 7.07 -17.44
N GLY A 214 -4.43 6.08 -16.57
CA GLY A 214 -4.67 4.66 -16.92
C GLY A 214 -6.11 4.38 -17.36
N THR A 215 -7.09 4.90 -16.65
CA THR A 215 -8.51 4.76 -17.01
C THR A 215 -8.91 5.47 -18.31
N ASN A 216 -8.32 6.63 -18.64
CA ASN A 216 -8.60 7.29 -19.92
C ASN A 216 -7.92 6.55 -21.07
N SER A 217 -6.68 6.09 -20.88
CA SER A 217 -5.95 5.30 -21.87
C SER A 217 -6.65 3.98 -22.19
N ILE A 218 -7.30 3.34 -21.21
CA ILE A 218 -8.14 2.14 -21.45
C ILE A 218 -9.28 2.43 -22.44
N GLU A 219 -9.86 3.63 -22.39
CA GLU A 219 -10.94 4.05 -23.29
C GLU A 219 -10.41 4.71 -24.59
N GLY A 220 -9.10 4.63 -24.85
CA GLY A 220 -8.47 5.18 -26.06
C GLY A 220 -8.04 6.66 -25.96
N GLY A 221 -7.98 7.22 -24.76
CA GLY A 221 -7.50 8.59 -24.54
C GLY A 221 -6.04 8.77 -24.95
N THR A 222 -5.72 9.94 -25.52
CA THR A 222 -4.42 10.19 -26.18
C THR A 222 -3.43 10.98 -25.33
N LEU A 223 -3.85 11.52 -24.19
CA LEU A 223 -2.96 12.31 -23.32
C LEU A 223 -1.85 11.43 -22.74
N THR A 224 -0.63 11.96 -22.67
CA THR A 224 0.41 11.37 -21.82
C THR A 224 0.10 11.57 -20.34
N GLU A 225 0.86 10.90 -19.49
CA GLU A 225 0.73 11.07 -18.05
C GLU A 225 1.10 12.49 -17.59
N GLU A 226 2.13 13.09 -18.21
CA GLU A 226 2.54 14.47 -17.96
C GLU A 226 1.49 15.48 -18.44
N GLU A 227 0.89 15.23 -19.62
CA GLU A 227 -0.21 16.05 -20.14
C GLU A 227 -1.46 15.92 -19.27
N THR A 228 -1.74 14.73 -18.76
CA THR A 228 -2.81 14.49 -17.78
C THR A 228 -2.55 15.31 -16.52
N GLN A 229 -1.35 15.23 -15.94
CA GLN A 229 -0.99 16.03 -14.77
C GLN A 229 -1.20 17.53 -15.00
N ALA A 230 -0.74 18.05 -16.15
CA ALA A 230 -0.91 19.45 -16.50
C ALA A 230 -2.39 19.82 -16.63
N ALA A 231 -3.21 18.96 -17.25
CA ALA A 231 -4.64 19.20 -17.40
C ALA A 231 -5.39 19.27 -16.06
N LEU A 232 -4.99 18.49 -15.06
CA LEU A 232 -5.62 18.47 -13.74
C LEU A 232 -5.32 19.72 -12.88
N ASP A 233 -4.31 20.49 -13.28
CA ASP A 233 -3.93 21.77 -12.65
C ASP A 233 -4.64 22.98 -13.34
N LEU A 234 -5.31 22.79 -14.49
CA LEU A 234 -6.07 23.83 -15.19
C LEU A 234 -7.42 24.13 -14.53
N SER A 235 -7.91 25.37 -14.70
CA SER A 235 -9.29 25.70 -14.36
C SER A 235 -10.27 25.24 -15.46
N PRO A 236 -11.52 24.85 -15.11
CA PRO A 236 -12.49 24.34 -16.09
C PRO A 236 -12.83 25.30 -17.24
N SER A 237 -12.63 26.60 -17.03
CA SER A 237 -12.84 27.65 -18.05
C SER A 237 -11.73 27.74 -19.08
N GLU A 238 -10.56 27.15 -18.81
CA GLU A 238 -9.38 27.21 -19.68
C GLU A 238 -9.32 26.06 -20.71
N THR A 239 -10.18 25.05 -20.57
CA THR A 239 -10.10 23.81 -21.35
C THR A 239 -11.06 23.80 -22.54
N GLN A 240 -10.52 24.00 -23.76
CA GLN A 240 -11.25 23.82 -25.01
C GLN A 240 -11.08 22.42 -25.63
N ASP A 241 -10.07 21.66 -25.18
CA ASP A 241 -9.79 20.32 -25.68
C ASP A 241 -10.67 19.24 -25.03
N THR A 242 -11.11 18.27 -25.84
CA THR A 242 -12.03 17.21 -25.39
C THR A 242 -11.33 16.22 -24.46
N GLU A 243 -10.07 15.90 -24.72
CA GLU A 243 -9.32 14.90 -23.94
C GLU A 243 -8.93 15.46 -22.57
N GLN A 244 -8.47 16.71 -22.52
CA GLN A 244 -8.27 17.42 -21.25
C GLN A 244 -9.56 17.49 -20.43
N ARG A 245 -10.71 17.74 -21.09
CA ARG A 245 -12.02 17.75 -20.42
C ARG A 245 -12.39 16.38 -19.86
N ARG A 246 -12.10 15.28 -20.58
CA ARG A 246 -12.29 13.91 -20.06
C ARG A 246 -11.48 13.67 -18.79
N ALA A 247 -10.22 14.11 -18.74
CA ALA A 247 -9.38 13.98 -17.55
C ALA A 247 -9.94 14.77 -16.35
N ILE A 248 -10.36 16.02 -16.56
CA ILE A 248 -10.96 16.87 -15.50
C ILE A 248 -12.29 16.29 -15.02
N ASN A 249 -13.15 15.85 -15.92
CA ASN A 249 -14.42 15.21 -15.60
C ASN A 249 -14.23 13.98 -14.71
N LEU A 250 -13.21 13.17 -15.01
CA LEU A 250 -12.95 12.00 -14.21
C LEU A 250 -12.37 12.33 -12.83
N LYS A 251 -11.52 13.36 -12.73
CA LYS A 251 -11.09 13.88 -11.41
C LYS A 251 -12.29 14.25 -10.55
N ARG A 252 -13.28 14.95 -11.12
CA ARG A 252 -14.53 15.30 -10.40
C ARG A 252 -15.33 14.08 -9.97
N ALA A 253 -15.40 13.06 -10.81
CA ALA A 253 -16.05 11.80 -10.44
C ALA A 253 -15.33 11.11 -9.26
N TYR A 254 -14.00 11.18 -9.19
CA TYR A 254 -13.23 10.67 -8.06
C TYR A 254 -13.45 11.50 -6.79
N GLU A 255 -13.46 12.83 -6.90
CA GLU A 255 -13.77 13.74 -5.79
C GLU A 255 -15.21 13.50 -5.27
N LEU A 256 -16.17 13.29 -6.18
CA LEU A 256 -17.54 12.92 -5.84
C LEU A 256 -17.60 11.57 -5.09
N ALA A 257 -16.87 10.56 -5.57
CA ALA A 257 -16.78 9.26 -4.91
C ALA A 257 -16.20 9.37 -3.50
N GLN A 258 -15.06 10.04 -3.33
CA GLN A 258 -14.43 10.26 -2.03
C GLN A 258 -15.35 11.03 -1.07
N LYS A 259 -16.01 12.08 -1.56
CA LYS A 259 -16.94 12.89 -0.76
C LYS A 259 -18.18 12.09 -0.35
N SER A 260 -18.72 11.29 -1.25
CA SER A 260 -19.94 10.49 -0.98
C SER A 260 -19.65 9.39 0.04
N VAL A 261 -18.55 8.67 -0.13
CA VAL A 261 -18.15 7.57 0.77
C VAL A 261 -17.69 8.06 2.15
N ALA A 262 -17.36 9.34 2.30
CA ALA A 262 -17.08 9.93 3.61
C ALA A 262 -18.31 9.98 4.54
N ASP A 263 -19.52 9.86 3.99
CA ASP A 263 -20.75 9.66 4.77
C ASP A 263 -20.80 8.21 5.31
N PRO A 264 -20.83 8.00 6.64
CA PRO A 264 -20.91 6.67 7.24
C PRO A 264 -22.13 5.86 6.82
N ASP A 265 -23.22 6.53 6.43
CA ASP A 265 -24.47 5.91 6.00
C ASP A 265 -24.53 5.70 4.47
N TRP A 266 -23.42 5.98 3.77
CA TRP A 266 -23.35 5.82 2.32
C TRP A 266 -23.62 4.38 1.88
N MET A 267 -24.44 4.26 0.83
CA MET A 267 -24.74 3.01 0.14
C MET A 267 -24.68 3.23 -1.37
N LEU A 268 -24.33 2.18 -2.10
CA LEU A 268 -24.42 2.22 -3.57
C LEU A 268 -25.88 2.41 -3.97
N SER A 269 -26.14 3.39 -4.85
CA SER A 269 -27.49 3.71 -5.30
C SER A 269 -27.52 4.05 -6.78
N GLU A 270 -28.68 3.91 -7.42
CA GLU A 270 -28.87 4.34 -8.81
C GLU A 270 -28.52 5.84 -8.94
N ALA A 271 -28.96 6.67 -7.98
CA ALA A 271 -28.67 8.11 -7.97
C ALA A 271 -27.15 8.37 -8.01
N PHE A 272 -26.37 7.67 -7.20
CA PHE A 272 -24.90 7.79 -7.21
C PHE A 272 -24.29 7.39 -8.56
N ILE A 273 -24.74 6.27 -9.16
CA ILE A 273 -24.28 5.82 -10.48
C ILE A 273 -24.59 6.86 -11.56
N LEU A 274 -25.79 7.44 -11.54
CA LEU A 274 -26.17 8.50 -12.48
C LEU A 274 -25.34 9.77 -12.26
N SER A 275 -25.06 10.16 -11.00
CA SER A 275 -24.19 11.30 -10.70
C SER A 275 -22.76 11.08 -11.18
N LEU A 276 -22.19 9.87 -11.00
CA LEU A 276 -20.88 9.52 -11.57
C LEU A 276 -20.88 9.66 -13.09
N HIS A 277 -21.88 9.10 -13.78
CA HIS A 277 -21.99 9.22 -15.23
C HIS A 277 -22.14 10.68 -15.68
N THR A 278 -22.90 11.51 -14.93
CA THR A 278 -22.99 12.94 -15.17
C THR A 278 -21.61 13.59 -15.14
N GLU A 279 -20.86 13.43 -14.04
CA GLU A 279 -19.52 14.03 -13.90
C GLU A 279 -18.58 13.59 -15.03
N ILE A 280 -18.59 12.30 -15.37
CA ILE A 280 -17.69 11.72 -16.38
C ILE A 280 -17.97 12.26 -17.79
N THR A 281 -19.24 12.51 -18.12
CA THR A 281 -19.65 12.81 -19.51
C THR A 281 -20.10 14.25 -19.73
N GLN A 282 -20.14 15.06 -18.66
CA GLN A 282 -20.59 16.45 -18.74
C GLN A 282 -19.78 17.26 -19.76
N GLY A 283 -20.47 17.86 -20.72
CA GLY A 283 -19.87 18.75 -21.72
C GLY A 283 -18.96 18.04 -22.72
N LEU A 284 -19.06 16.72 -22.87
CA LEU A 284 -18.44 15.97 -23.97
C LEU A 284 -19.43 15.84 -25.14
N PRO A 285 -18.97 15.96 -26.39
CA PRO A 285 -19.84 15.77 -27.55
C PRO A 285 -20.12 14.28 -27.76
N ASP A 286 -21.40 13.91 -27.78
CA ASP A 286 -21.87 12.57 -28.17
C ASP A 286 -23.29 12.69 -28.74
N GLU A 287 -23.61 11.92 -29.79
CA GLU A 287 -24.90 11.97 -30.49
C GLU A 287 -26.05 11.43 -29.62
N TYR A 288 -25.79 10.40 -28.81
CA TYR A 288 -26.80 9.67 -28.05
C TYR A 288 -26.61 9.78 -26.53
N ASN A 289 -25.37 9.96 -26.07
CA ASN A 289 -25.05 9.98 -24.66
C ASN A 289 -25.46 11.31 -24.01
N ARG A 290 -26.30 11.21 -22.98
CA ARG A 290 -26.70 12.36 -22.16
C ARG A 290 -26.21 12.16 -20.72
N PRO A 291 -25.49 13.13 -20.14
CA PRO A 291 -24.99 13.03 -18.76
C PRO A 291 -26.09 12.64 -17.76
N GLY A 292 -25.88 11.53 -17.04
CA GLY A 292 -26.83 11.01 -16.05
C GLY A 292 -28.07 10.29 -16.58
N TYR A 293 -28.15 9.96 -17.87
CA TYR A 293 -29.32 9.25 -18.44
C TYR A 293 -28.97 7.85 -18.91
N ILE A 294 -29.68 6.85 -18.38
CA ILE A 294 -29.65 5.46 -18.85
C ILE A 294 -30.14 5.41 -20.30
N ARG A 295 -29.46 4.63 -21.15
CA ARG A 295 -29.85 4.45 -22.55
C ARG A 295 -31.17 3.68 -22.68
N ASP A 296 -31.93 4.00 -23.71
CA ASP A 296 -33.05 3.20 -24.17
C ASP A 296 -32.94 3.09 -25.69
N ASN A 297 -32.52 1.91 -26.17
CA ASN A 297 -32.14 1.76 -27.56
C ASN A 297 -33.38 1.80 -28.48
N PRO A 298 -33.36 2.65 -29.52
CA PRO A 298 -34.32 2.55 -30.61
C PRO A 298 -34.28 1.17 -31.28
N LYS A 299 -35.41 0.72 -31.84
CA LYS A 299 -35.53 -0.62 -32.46
C LYS A 299 -34.47 -0.92 -33.52
N ASN A 300 -33.98 0.10 -34.22
CA ASN A 300 -33.02 0.01 -35.32
C ASN A 300 -31.55 0.23 -34.89
N ILE A 301 -31.28 0.58 -33.63
CA ILE A 301 -29.92 0.89 -33.15
C ILE A 301 -29.60 -0.05 -31.98
N ALA A 302 -28.72 -1.02 -32.23
CA ALA A 302 -28.32 -2.00 -31.22
C ALA A 302 -26.91 -1.72 -30.70
N THR A 303 -26.78 -1.58 -29.37
CA THR A 303 -25.48 -1.51 -28.70
C THR A 303 -24.83 -2.89 -28.67
N HIS A 304 -23.54 -2.95 -28.96
CA HIS A 304 -22.71 -4.14 -28.84
C HIS A 304 -21.45 -3.81 -28.05
N VAL A 305 -21.00 -4.75 -27.23
CA VAL A 305 -19.82 -4.59 -26.37
C VAL A 305 -18.80 -5.68 -26.70
N GLY A 306 -17.52 -5.33 -26.59
CA GLY A 306 -16.38 -6.20 -26.89
C GLY A 306 -15.96 -6.17 -28.36
N ASP A 307 -14.95 -6.98 -28.68
CA ASP A 307 -14.42 -7.11 -30.04
C ASP A 307 -13.92 -8.54 -30.27
N THR A 308 -13.50 -8.81 -31.51
CA THR A 308 -13.01 -10.14 -31.91
C THR A 308 -11.66 -10.51 -31.30
N ALA A 309 -10.80 -9.54 -31.00
CA ALA A 309 -9.49 -9.79 -30.38
C ALA A 309 -9.65 -10.28 -28.94
N HIS A 310 -10.68 -9.79 -28.23
CA HIS A 310 -10.95 -10.10 -26.82
C HIS A 310 -12.08 -11.10 -26.61
N GLY A 311 -12.27 -12.04 -27.55
CA GLY A 311 -13.20 -13.17 -27.38
C GLY A 311 -14.63 -12.94 -27.89
N GLY A 312 -14.88 -11.85 -28.62
CA GLY A 312 -16.08 -11.62 -29.41
C GLY A 312 -16.97 -10.49 -28.91
N ARG A 313 -17.94 -10.12 -29.75
CA ARG A 313 -18.98 -9.14 -29.41
C ARG A 313 -20.18 -9.82 -28.74
N TYR A 314 -20.81 -9.12 -27.82
CA TYR A 314 -22.11 -9.50 -27.27
C TYR A 314 -23.07 -8.31 -27.22
N LYS A 315 -24.35 -8.63 -27.11
CA LYS A 315 -25.45 -7.66 -27.07
C LYS A 315 -25.92 -7.50 -25.61
N PRO A 316 -25.60 -6.40 -24.91
CA PRO A 316 -26.15 -6.14 -23.57
C PRO A 316 -27.68 -5.91 -23.65
N PRO A 317 -28.38 -5.82 -22.50
CA PRO A 317 -29.79 -5.43 -22.46
C PRO A 317 -30.03 -4.14 -23.25
N GLN A 318 -31.04 -4.09 -24.11
CA GLN A 318 -31.26 -2.94 -25.01
C GLN A 318 -32.36 -2.00 -24.52
N TYR A 319 -33.28 -2.52 -23.72
CA TYR A 319 -34.47 -1.80 -23.29
C TYR A 319 -34.21 -1.10 -21.96
N GLY A 320 -34.44 0.22 -21.90
CA GLY A 320 -34.10 1.04 -20.73
C GLY A 320 -34.75 0.56 -19.42
N LYS A 321 -35.98 0.01 -19.50
CA LYS A 321 -36.66 -0.57 -18.32
C LYS A 321 -35.94 -1.81 -17.80
N ASP A 322 -35.46 -2.68 -18.69
CA ASP A 322 -34.69 -3.87 -18.29
C ASP A 322 -33.36 -3.45 -17.67
N ILE A 323 -32.70 -2.44 -18.25
CA ILE A 323 -31.44 -1.90 -17.71
C ILE A 323 -31.64 -1.38 -16.28
N ARG A 324 -32.69 -0.59 -16.03
CA ARG A 324 -33.01 -0.10 -14.68
C ARG A 324 -33.30 -1.23 -13.69
N THR A 325 -34.10 -2.22 -14.10
CA THR A 325 -34.37 -3.41 -13.28
C THR A 325 -33.08 -4.14 -12.91
N LEU A 326 -32.17 -4.31 -13.87
CA LEU A 326 -30.89 -4.99 -13.63
C LEU A 326 -29.93 -4.17 -12.75
N LEU A 327 -29.88 -2.85 -12.90
CA LEU A 327 -29.09 -1.99 -12.00
C LEU A 327 -29.64 -2.04 -10.57
N SER A 328 -30.95 -1.94 -10.40
CA SER A 328 -31.60 -2.06 -9.08
C SER A 328 -31.29 -3.42 -8.44
N ALA A 329 -31.37 -4.50 -9.22
CA ALA A 329 -31.05 -5.83 -8.73
C ALA A 329 -29.55 -6.03 -8.44
N LEU A 330 -28.64 -5.44 -9.22
CA LEU A 330 -27.21 -5.46 -8.92
C LEU A 330 -26.89 -4.77 -7.59
N ILE A 331 -27.50 -3.62 -7.34
CA ILE A 331 -27.38 -2.87 -6.08
C ILE A 331 -27.91 -3.72 -4.92
N GLN A 332 -29.11 -4.30 -5.08
CA GLN A 332 -29.70 -5.16 -4.07
C GLN A 332 -28.84 -6.40 -3.78
N TRP A 333 -28.33 -7.06 -4.82
CA TRP A 333 -27.45 -8.21 -4.70
C TRP A 333 -26.16 -7.86 -3.97
N HIS A 334 -25.56 -6.70 -4.27
CA HIS A 334 -24.40 -6.19 -3.53
C HIS A 334 -24.68 -6.06 -2.03
N GLU A 335 -25.80 -5.45 -1.64
CA GLU A 335 -26.18 -5.27 -0.24
C GLU A 335 -26.44 -6.61 0.45
N GLN A 336 -27.07 -7.56 -0.25
CA GLN A 336 -27.26 -8.92 0.25
C GLN A 336 -25.92 -9.64 0.51
N LEU A 337 -24.94 -9.52 -0.41
CA LEU A 337 -23.60 -10.06 -0.21
C LEU A 337 -22.87 -9.39 0.96
N LYS A 338 -23.01 -8.06 1.10
CA LYS A 338 -22.43 -7.30 2.22
C LYS A 338 -23.01 -7.77 3.55
N ALA A 339 -24.33 -7.91 3.63
CA ALA A 339 -25.02 -8.44 4.82
C ALA A 339 -24.63 -9.89 5.13
N ALA A 340 -24.28 -10.68 4.11
CA ALA A 340 -23.75 -12.04 4.26
C ALA A 340 -22.25 -12.09 4.64
N GLY A 341 -21.59 -10.95 4.84
CA GLY A 341 -20.18 -10.89 5.25
C GLY A 341 -19.18 -11.17 4.13
N ILE A 342 -19.60 -11.12 2.85
CA ILE A 342 -18.67 -11.32 1.74
C ILE A 342 -17.71 -10.12 1.64
N PRO A 343 -16.37 -10.33 1.58
CA PRO A 343 -15.41 -9.23 1.54
C PRO A 343 -15.60 -8.30 0.33
N ALA A 344 -15.31 -7.00 0.47
CA ALA A 344 -15.34 -6.09 -0.69
C ALA A 344 -14.31 -6.45 -1.76
N LEU A 345 -13.22 -7.12 -1.40
CA LEU A 345 -12.27 -7.68 -2.36
C LEU A 345 -12.89 -8.69 -3.32
N ILE A 346 -14.07 -9.23 -2.99
CA ILE A 346 -14.89 -10.08 -3.86
C ILE A 346 -16.06 -9.28 -4.44
N ARG A 347 -16.79 -8.52 -3.62
CA ARG A 347 -17.98 -7.78 -4.06
C ARG A 347 -17.65 -6.71 -5.10
N ALA A 348 -16.60 -5.92 -4.90
CA ALA A 348 -16.27 -4.79 -5.78
C ALA A 348 -15.95 -5.22 -7.23
N PRO A 349 -15.05 -6.20 -7.49
CA PRO A 349 -14.80 -6.66 -8.86
C PRO A 349 -16.02 -7.35 -9.48
N LEU A 350 -16.85 -8.05 -8.69
CA LEU A 350 -18.08 -8.64 -9.22
C LEU A 350 -19.12 -7.59 -9.61
N VAL A 351 -19.29 -6.53 -8.80
CA VAL A 351 -20.16 -5.41 -9.14
C VAL A 351 -19.68 -4.73 -10.41
N HIS A 352 -18.38 -4.49 -10.53
CA HIS A 352 -17.77 -3.95 -11.76
C HIS A 352 -18.05 -4.85 -12.97
N TYR A 353 -17.76 -6.16 -12.85
CA TYR A 353 -18.00 -7.14 -13.90
C TYR A 353 -19.45 -7.12 -14.39
N TYR A 354 -20.41 -7.22 -13.47
CA TYR A 354 -21.82 -7.26 -13.81
C TYR A 354 -22.37 -5.93 -14.30
N TYR A 355 -21.88 -4.80 -13.76
CA TYR A 355 -22.21 -3.47 -14.25
C TYR A 355 -21.81 -3.31 -15.73
N GLU A 356 -20.62 -3.78 -16.12
CA GLU A 356 -20.18 -3.76 -17.52
C GLU A 356 -21.01 -4.67 -18.43
N LEU A 357 -21.52 -5.79 -17.92
CA LEU A 357 -22.45 -6.65 -18.68
C LEU A 357 -23.82 -6.00 -18.91
N ILE A 358 -24.29 -5.19 -17.96
CA ILE A 358 -25.53 -4.42 -18.09
C ILE A 358 -25.33 -3.26 -19.07
N HIS A 359 -24.18 -2.60 -18.99
CA HIS A 359 -23.73 -1.52 -19.88
C HIS A 359 -24.77 -0.40 -20.03
N PRO A 360 -25.13 0.32 -18.94
CA PRO A 360 -26.35 1.13 -18.89
C PRO A 360 -26.33 2.44 -19.69
N PHE A 361 -25.18 2.93 -20.15
CA PHE A 361 -25.04 4.21 -20.84
C PHE A 361 -24.58 4.04 -22.29
N TRP A 362 -24.64 5.11 -23.09
CA TRP A 362 -24.12 5.12 -24.46
C TRP A 362 -22.60 5.28 -24.50
N ASP A 363 -22.03 6.07 -23.58
CA ASP A 363 -20.58 6.22 -23.35
C ASP A 363 -20.29 6.21 -21.84
N GLY A 364 -19.02 6.00 -21.47
CA GLY A 364 -18.54 6.18 -20.11
C GLY A 364 -18.74 4.98 -19.17
N ASN A 365 -19.30 3.87 -19.67
CA ASN A 365 -19.55 2.67 -18.87
C ASN A 365 -18.27 2.20 -18.13
N GLY A 366 -17.18 1.92 -18.86
CA GLY A 366 -15.91 1.48 -18.26
C GLY A 366 -15.37 2.41 -17.17
N ARG A 367 -15.44 3.73 -17.40
CA ARG A 367 -15.02 4.75 -16.43
C ARG A 367 -15.91 4.73 -15.18
N VAL A 368 -17.23 4.67 -15.34
CA VAL A 368 -18.18 4.57 -14.23
C VAL A 368 -17.98 3.26 -13.45
N GLY A 369 -17.81 2.13 -14.14
CA GLY A 369 -17.61 0.82 -13.53
C GLY A 369 -16.37 0.78 -12.61
N ARG A 370 -15.26 1.35 -13.07
CA ARG A 370 -14.03 1.49 -12.27
C ARG A 370 -14.20 2.43 -11.07
N VAL A 371 -14.97 3.51 -11.21
CA VAL A 371 -15.25 4.42 -10.09
C VAL A 371 -16.19 3.77 -9.06
N ILE A 372 -17.17 2.98 -9.51
CA ILE A 372 -18.03 2.17 -8.61
C ILE A 372 -17.16 1.17 -7.84
N GLU A 373 -16.31 0.40 -8.53
CA GLU A 373 -15.37 -0.53 -7.90
C GLU A 373 -14.53 0.17 -6.82
N ALA A 374 -13.95 1.33 -7.17
CA ALA A 374 -13.14 2.10 -6.26
C ALA A 374 -13.96 2.59 -5.04
N SER A 375 -15.19 3.06 -5.26
CA SER A 375 -16.10 3.56 -4.21
C SER A 375 -16.45 2.48 -3.20
N LEU A 376 -16.72 1.27 -3.67
CA LEU A 376 -17.02 0.12 -2.81
C LEU A 376 -15.83 -0.28 -1.92
N LEU A 377 -14.61 -0.20 -2.46
CA LEU A 377 -13.39 -0.47 -1.68
C LEU A 377 -13.09 0.67 -0.69
N LEU A 378 -13.28 1.94 -1.09
CA LEU A 378 -13.13 3.09 -0.21
C LEU A 378 -14.06 2.99 1.02
N ALA A 379 -15.30 2.53 0.82
CA ALA A 379 -16.29 2.38 1.89
C ALA A 379 -15.88 1.34 2.94
N GLU A 380 -14.99 0.41 2.59
CA GLU A 380 -14.42 -0.59 3.50
C GLU A 380 -13.03 -0.20 4.02
N GLY A 381 -12.64 1.07 3.87
CA GLY A 381 -11.40 1.62 4.42
C GLY A 381 -10.14 1.36 3.60
N PHE A 382 -10.25 0.87 2.37
CA PHE A 382 -9.12 0.90 1.44
C PHE A 382 -8.80 2.35 1.08
N ARG A 383 -7.51 2.69 0.99
CA ARG A 383 -7.06 4.05 0.62
C ARG A 383 -6.03 3.92 -0.48
N TYR A 384 -6.04 4.85 -1.44
CA TYR A 384 -5.11 4.93 -2.58
C TYR A 384 -5.22 3.76 -3.58
N ALA A 385 -5.11 2.51 -3.11
CA ALA A 385 -5.21 1.29 -3.92
C ALA A 385 -6.47 1.22 -4.81
N PRO A 386 -7.67 1.63 -4.35
CA PRO A 386 -8.87 1.60 -5.18
C PRO A 386 -8.72 2.38 -6.50
N PHE A 387 -8.09 3.55 -6.47
CA PHE A 387 -7.86 4.35 -7.66
C PHE A 387 -6.64 3.87 -8.44
N ALA A 388 -5.56 3.47 -7.76
CA ALA A 388 -4.35 2.98 -8.40
C ALA A 388 -4.56 1.67 -9.20
N MET A 389 -5.63 0.92 -8.91
CA MET A 389 -6.01 -0.30 -9.63
C MET A 389 -6.23 -0.08 -11.14
N ALA A 390 -6.74 1.10 -11.54
CA ALA A 390 -6.98 1.42 -12.95
C ALA A 390 -5.71 1.32 -13.81
N ASN A 391 -4.54 1.67 -13.27
CA ASN A 391 -3.28 1.55 -13.99
C ASN A 391 -2.86 0.08 -14.18
N TYR A 392 -3.19 -0.82 -13.24
CA TYR A 392 -2.94 -2.25 -13.42
C TYR A 392 -3.80 -2.82 -14.56
N TYR A 393 -5.07 -2.39 -14.67
CA TYR A 393 -5.92 -2.76 -15.80
C TYR A 393 -5.34 -2.26 -17.13
N HIS A 394 -4.87 -1.02 -17.17
CA HIS A 394 -4.26 -0.45 -18.37
C HIS A 394 -3.02 -1.23 -18.81
N GLN A 395 -2.14 -1.60 -17.87
CA GLN A 395 -0.94 -2.41 -18.15
C GLN A 395 -1.26 -3.83 -18.64
N ASN A 396 -2.48 -4.31 -18.38
CA ASN A 396 -2.93 -5.67 -18.71
C ASN A 396 -4.22 -5.64 -19.54
N ILE A 397 -4.37 -4.63 -20.41
CA ILE A 397 -5.63 -4.26 -21.05
C ILE A 397 -6.27 -5.40 -21.85
N ASP A 398 -5.46 -6.16 -22.61
CA ASP A 398 -5.97 -7.27 -23.42
C ASP A 398 -6.54 -8.39 -22.55
N HIS A 399 -5.86 -8.72 -21.45
CA HIS A 399 -6.31 -9.75 -20.52
C HIS A 399 -7.58 -9.27 -19.78
N TYR A 400 -7.57 -8.02 -19.31
CA TYR A 400 -8.72 -7.40 -18.66
C TYR A 400 -9.98 -7.46 -19.56
N PHE A 401 -9.89 -7.08 -20.84
CA PHE A 401 -11.01 -7.18 -21.76
C PHE A 401 -11.42 -8.61 -22.08
N ALA A 402 -10.46 -9.52 -22.26
CA ALA A 402 -10.74 -10.93 -22.54
C ALA A 402 -11.52 -11.61 -21.41
N LEU A 403 -11.23 -11.27 -20.15
CA LEU A 403 -11.88 -11.86 -18.98
C LEU A 403 -13.40 -11.64 -18.96
N PHE A 404 -13.91 -10.53 -19.48
CA PHE A 404 -15.36 -10.31 -19.56
C PHE A 404 -16.05 -11.41 -20.39
N ASN A 405 -15.48 -11.72 -21.55
CA ASN A 405 -15.98 -12.78 -22.43
C ASN A 405 -15.70 -14.17 -21.89
N THR A 406 -14.53 -14.40 -21.29
CA THR A 406 -14.19 -15.68 -20.68
C THR A 406 -15.19 -16.05 -19.58
N CYS A 407 -15.44 -15.14 -18.64
CA CYS A 407 -16.38 -15.37 -17.55
C CYS A 407 -17.82 -15.49 -18.06
N ARG A 408 -18.23 -14.65 -19.03
CA ARG A 408 -19.58 -14.71 -19.62
C ARG A 408 -19.84 -16.04 -20.32
N LYS A 409 -18.89 -16.53 -21.11
CA LYS A 409 -18.98 -17.84 -21.79
C LYS A 409 -18.92 -19.00 -20.81
N SER A 410 -18.12 -18.88 -19.74
CA SER A 410 -18.04 -19.85 -18.65
C SER A 410 -19.40 -19.99 -17.95
N ALA A 411 -20.04 -18.86 -17.62
CA ALA A 411 -21.37 -18.81 -17.03
C ALA A 411 -22.45 -19.39 -17.97
N ALA A 412 -22.42 -19.05 -19.26
CA ALA A 412 -23.35 -19.59 -20.25
C ALA A 412 -23.23 -21.13 -20.40
N LYS A 413 -22.04 -21.68 -20.20
CA LYS A 413 -21.78 -23.13 -20.14
C LYS A 413 -22.15 -23.77 -18.79
N LYS A 414 -22.72 -23.01 -17.86
CA LYS A 414 -23.10 -23.45 -16.51
C LYS A 414 -21.95 -24.08 -15.73
N ARG A 415 -20.72 -23.61 -15.94
CA ARG A 415 -19.59 -24.01 -15.08
C ARG A 415 -19.86 -23.57 -13.64
N GLU A 416 -19.27 -24.29 -12.69
CA GLU A 416 -19.48 -24.05 -11.26
C GLU A 416 -18.95 -22.70 -10.82
N SER A 417 -17.71 -22.37 -11.23
CA SER A 417 -16.98 -21.19 -10.79
C SER A 417 -16.61 -20.23 -11.94
N PRO A 418 -17.61 -19.65 -12.64
CA PRO A 418 -17.40 -18.90 -13.87
C PRO A 418 -16.74 -17.54 -13.72
N ASN A 419 -16.70 -16.97 -12.50
CA ASN A 419 -16.18 -15.63 -12.25
C ASN A 419 -14.80 -15.64 -11.59
N THR A 420 -14.27 -16.83 -11.25
CA THR A 420 -13.00 -16.99 -10.54
C THR A 420 -11.84 -16.27 -11.23
N GLU A 421 -11.74 -16.38 -12.55
CA GLU A 421 -10.63 -15.77 -13.29
C GLU A 421 -10.65 -14.23 -13.21
N PHE A 422 -11.84 -13.60 -13.27
CA PHE A 422 -11.96 -12.14 -13.13
C PHE A 422 -11.56 -11.68 -11.73
N VAL A 423 -12.02 -12.39 -10.70
CA VAL A 423 -11.69 -12.07 -9.31
C VAL A 423 -10.21 -12.35 -9.00
N SER A 424 -9.63 -13.43 -9.53
CA SER A 424 -8.20 -13.73 -9.39
C SER A 424 -7.35 -12.61 -9.99
N PHE A 425 -7.67 -12.19 -11.22
CA PHE A 425 -6.98 -11.08 -11.90
C PHE A 425 -7.08 -9.77 -11.11
N PHE A 426 -8.27 -9.45 -10.58
CA PHE A 426 -8.45 -8.30 -9.69
C PHE A 426 -7.56 -8.39 -8.45
N LEU A 427 -7.54 -9.53 -7.76
CA LEU A 427 -6.78 -9.69 -6.53
C LEU A 427 -5.26 -9.67 -6.78
N GLU A 428 -4.79 -10.23 -7.89
CA GLU A 428 -3.39 -10.15 -8.34
C GLU A 428 -2.98 -8.69 -8.57
N GLY A 429 -3.84 -7.94 -9.27
CA GLY A 429 -3.63 -6.52 -9.50
C GLY A 429 -3.68 -5.68 -8.24
N MET A 430 -4.58 -6.00 -7.31
CA MET A 430 -4.69 -5.34 -6.01
C MET A 430 -3.43 -5.58 -5.18
N LEU A 431 -2.93 -6.82 -5.14
CA LEU A 431 -1.69 -7.16 -4.44
C LEU A 431 -0.49 -6.41 -5.03
N ALA A 432 -0.33 -6.42 -6.35
CA ALA A 432 0.73 -5.70 -7.03
C ALA A 432 0.64 -4.18 -6.79
N THR A 433 -0.58 -3.64 -6.78
CA THR A 433 -0.84 -2.23 -6.50
C THR A 433 -0.47 -1.85 -5.07
N LEU A 434 -0.86 -2.66 -4.08
CA LEU A 434 -0.51 -2.43 -2.69
C LEU A 434 1.00 -2.48 -2.44
N HIS A 435 1.72 -3.43 -3.06
CA HIS A 435 3.18 -3.47 -2.98
C HIS A 435 3.82 -2.21 -3.58
N ARG A 436 3.39 -1.78 -4.77
CA ARG A 436 3.90 -0.54 -5.39
C ARG A 436 3.63 0.69 -4.52
N LEU A 437 2.44 0.81 -3.94
CA LEU A 437 2.10 1.91 -3.04
C LEU A 437 2.96 1.87 -1.78
N HIS A 438 3.18 0.69 -1.21
CA HIS A 438 4.04 0.52 -0.04
C HIS A 438 5.49 0.92 -0.34
N ASP A 439 6.05 0.46 -1.46
CA ASP A 439 7.40 0.84 -1.90
C ASP A 439 7.50 2.34 -2.18
N ARG A 440 6.46 2.94 -2.77
CA ARG A 440 6.42 4.38 -3.02
C ARG A 440 6.42 5.18 -1.71
N VAL A 441 5.61 4.78 -0.73
CA VAL A 441 5.60 5.39 0.60
C VAL A 441 6.99 5.28 1.25
N ASN A 442 7.63 4.11 1.19
CA ASN A 442 8.98 3.95 1.71
C ASN A 442 9.99 4.86 1.01
N GLY A 443 9.86 5.05 -0.31
CA GLY A 443 10.66 6.01 -1.07
C GLY A 443 10.47 7.46 -0.60
N LEU A 444 9.22 7.89 -0.42
CA LEU A 444 8.90 9.24 0.08
C LEU A 444 9.43 9.46 1.50
N ILE A 445 9.32 8.44 2.37
CA ILE A 445 9.85 8.49 3.73
C ILE A 445 11.37 8.57 3.75
N LYS A 446 12.07 7.86 2.85
CA LYS A 446 13.53 7.97 2.71
C LYS A 446 13.94 9.41 2.38
N VAL A 447 13.24 10.06 1.45
CA VAL A 447 13.49 11.48 1.09
C VAL A 447 13.29 12.38 2.30
N LEU A 448 12.15 12.25 3.01
CA LEU A 448 11.83 13.07 4.18
C LEU A 448 12.83 12.90 5.33
N LEU A 449 13.23 11.66 5.62
CA LEU A 449 14.23 11.36 6.66
C LEU A 449 15.59 11.94 6.29
N PHE A 450 15.98 11.83 5.02
CA PHE A 450 17.24 12.38 4.53
C PHE A 450 17.24 13.92 4.59
N GLU A 451 16.16 14.58 4.18
CA GLU A 451 16.00 16.04 4.29
C GLU A 451 16.06 16.50 5.75
N THR A 452 15.38 15.79 6.65
CA THR A 452 15.40 16.07 8.10
C THR A 452 16.82 15.94 8.67
N GLN A 453 17.56 14.89 8.27
CA GLN A 453 18.96 14.71 8.67
C GLN A 453 19.84 15.82 8.12
N LEU A 454 19.66 16.20 6.84
CA LEU A 454 20.43 17.25 6.19
C LEU A 454 20.26 18.59 6.90
N LYS A 455 19.01 18.95 7.23
CA LYS A 455 18.71 20.17 7.99
C LYS A 455 19.34 20.16 9.36
N ARG A 456 19.24 19.05 10.09
CA ARG A 456 19.89 18.91 11.40
C ARG A 456 21.41 19.11 11.33
N LEU A 457 22.09 18.48 10.36
CA LEU A 457 23.54 18.65 10.19
C LEU A 457 23.93 20.10 9.89
N HIS A 458 23.08 20.84 9.18
CA HIS A 458 23.29 22.26 8.96
C HIS A 458 23.10 23.07 10.25
N ASP A 459 22.02 22.81 10.98
CA ASP A 459 21.69 23.52 12.23
C ASP A 459 22.73 23.26 13.33
N ASP A 460 23.27 22.03 13.39
CA ASP A 460 24.35 21.62 14.29
C ASP A 460 25.76 22.09 13.81
N ALA A 461 25.83 22.78 12.67
CA ALA A 461 27.05 23.28 12.02
C ALA A 461 28.07 22.20 11.59
N ASP A 462 27.64 20.94 11.46
CA ASP A 462 28.44 19.84 10.91
C ASP A 462 28.68 20.00 9.40
N ILE A 463 27.73 20.63 8.71
CA ILE A 463 27.88 21.08 7.32
C ILE A 463 27.62 22.58 7.21
N ASN A 464 28.32 23.23 6.29
CA ASN A 464 28.12 24.66 6.03
C ASN A 464 26.97 24.91 5.04
N THR A 465 26.52 26.17 4.94
CA THR A 465 25.43 26.60 4.06
C THR A 465 25.66 26.24 2.58
N ARG A 466 26.92 26.23 2.10
CA ARG A 466 27.21 25.83 0.70
C ARG A 466 27.01 24.34 0.50
N GLN A 467 27.46 23.54 1.45
CA GLN A 467 27.28 22.09 1.44
C GLN A 467 25.80 21.72 1.50
N TYR A 468 25.05 22.36 2.40
CA TYR A 468 23.60 22.22 2.50
C TYR A 468 22.90 22.59 1.20
N ALA A 469 23.27 23.73 0.59
CA ALA A 469 22.68 24.17 -0.67
C ALA A 469 22.94 23.19 -1.82
N ILE A 470 24.14 22.62 -1.93
CA ILE A 470 24.45 21.61 -2.96
C ILE A 470 23.52 20.40 -2.82
N VAL A 471 23.40 19.84 -1.61
CA VAL A 471 22.58 18.64 -1.39
C VAL A 471 21.09 18.97 -1.56
N SER A 472 20.63 20.12 -1.08
CA SER A 472 19.23 20.56 -1.23
C SER A 472 18.85 20.71 -2.71
N GLN A 473 19.72 21.31 -3.52
CA GLN A 473 19.48 21.44 -4.96
C GLN A 473 19.48 20.08 -5.69
N LEU A 474 20.28 19.11 -5.23
CA LEU A 474 20.24 17.74 -5.75
C LEU A 474 18.93 17.03 -5.37
N LEU A 475 18.42 17.27 -4.16
CA LEU A 475 17.14 16.73 -3.69
C LEU A 475 15.97 17.29 -4.49
N GLU A 476 15.88 18.63 -4.60
CA GLU A 476 14.81 19.33 -5.33
C GLU A 476 14.75 18.91 -6.81
N ARG A 477 15.91 18.66 -7.42
CA ARG A 477 15.98 18.23 -8.82
C ARG A 477 15.41 16.82 -9.04
N GLY A 478 15.48 15.94 -8.04
CA GLY A 478 15.03 14.54 -8.14
C GLY A 478 15.80 13.67 -9.15
N GLN A 479 16.83 14.21 -9.82
CA GLN A 479 17.62 13.54 -10.85
C GLN A 479 19.11 13.85 -10.64
N PRO A 480 20.00 12.93 -11.04
CA PRO A 480 21.43 13.12 -10.85
C PRO A 480 21.96 14.24 -11.76
N ILE A 481 23.03 14.89 -11.31
CA ILE A 481 23.71 15.92 -12.11
C ILE A 481 25.17 15.51 -12.34
N ASN A 482 25.64 15.63 -13.58
CA ASN A 482 27.06 15.47 -13.85
C ASN A 482 27.85 16.57 -13.13
N LEU A 483 28.99 16.22 -12.53
CA LEU A 483 29.83 17.19 -11.82
C LEU A 483 30.23 18.40 -12.68
N SER A 484 30.45 18.21 -13.98
CA SER A 484 30.77 19.30 -14.90
C SER A 484 29.59 20.27 -15.10
N HIS A 485 28.35 19.76 -15.13
CA HIS A 485 27.14 20.56 -15.24
C HIS A 485 26.85 21.31 -13.93
N LEU A 486 27.03 20.65 -12.78
CA LEU A 486 26.91 21.29 -11.46
C LEU A 486 27.81 22.53 -11.39
N ARG A 487 29.08 22.40 -11.79
CA ARG A 487 30.06 23.49 -11.74
C ARG A 487 29.75 24.66 -12.67
N LYS A 488 28.88 24.47 -13.66
CA LYS A 488 28.43 25.50 -14.60
C LYS A 488 27.09 26.14 -14.21
N ALA A 489 26.36 25.56 -13.25
CA ALA A 489 25.07 26.09 -12.83
C ALA A 489 25.22 27.48 -12.19
N ALA A 490 24.35 28.43 -12.57
CA ALA A 490 24.43 29.82 -12.12
C ALA A 490 24.40 29.96 -10.59
N TRP A 491 23.53 29.19 -9.91
CA TRP A 491 23.45 29.16 -8.45
C TRP A 491 24.74 28.64 -7.80
N TYR A 492 25.39 27.63 -8.41
CA TYR A 492 26.65 27.07 -7.92
C TYR A 492 27.80 28.05 -8.10
N LEU A 493 27.86 28.75 -9.24
CA LEU A 493 28.85 29.80 -9.49
C LEU A 493 28.71 30.96 -8.49
N GLY A 494 27.47 31.40 -8.21
CA GLY A 494 27.20 32.42 -7.19
C GLY A 494 27.65 31.99 -5.80
N LEU A 495 27.41 30.74 -5.42
CA LEU A 495 27.82 30.16 -4.13
C LEU A 495 29.34 30.17 -3.88
N TYR A 496 30.15 30.18 -4.94
CA TYR A 496 31.61 30.12 -4.86
C TYR A 496 32.32 31.28 -5.56
N ALA A 497 31.62 32.39 -5.85
CA ALA A 497 32.15 33.50 -6.65
C ALA A 497 33.47 34.09 -6.10
N SER A 498 33.62 34.13 -4.77
CA SER A 498 34.80 34.66 -4.07
C SER A 498 35.72 33.57 -3.48
N LEU A 499 35.53 32.31 -3.87
CA LEU A 499 36.20 31.16 -3.25
C LEU A 499 37.10 30.39 -4.22
N THR A 500 38.17 29.80 -3.67
CA THR A 500 39.15 29.02 -4.43
C THR A 500 38.61 27.67 -4.88
N ASP A 501 39.15 27.12 -5.96
CA ASP A 501 38.80 25.76 -6.41
C ASP A 501 39.13 24.68 -5.37
N LYS A 502 40.18 24.90 -4.55
CA LYS A 502 40.50 24.03 -3.42
C LYS A 502 39.35 23.97 -2.40
N THR A 503 38.65 25.08 -2.18
CA THR A 503 37.47 25.15 -1.30
C THR A 503 36.30 24.37 -1.89
N LYS A 504 36.02 24.54 -3.19
CA LYS A 504 34.98 23.79 -3.92
C LYS A 504 35.21 22.28 -3.82
N GLN A 505 36.43 21.83 -4.06
CA GLN A 505 36.81 20.41 -3.97
C GLN A 505 36.69 19.87 -2.55
N ARG A 506 37.10 20.65 -1.54
CA ARG A 506 36.99 20.25 -0.12
C ARG A 506 35.53 20.07 0.31
N ASP A 507 34.67 21.03 -0.04
CA ASP A 507 33.26 20.99 0.35
C ASP A 507 32.55 19.77 -0.28
N LEU A 508 32.80 19.50 -1.56
CA LEU A 508 32.28 18.32 -2.26
C LEU A 508 32.85 17.01 -1.67
N LYS A 509 34.16 16.94 -1.41
CA LYS A 509 34.79 15.75 -0.81
C LYS A 509 34.15 15.43 0.53
N ARG A 510 33.93 16.42 1.39
CA ARG A 510 33.28 16.24 2.69
C ARG A 510 31.85 15.70 2.55
N LEU A 511 31.08 16.16 1.55
CA LEU A 511 29.75 15.63 1.29
C LEU A 511 29.78 14.15 0.88
N ILE A 512 30.76 13.75 0.06
CA ILE A 512 30.97 12.36 -0.36
C ILE A 512 31.42 11.49 0.83
N ASP A 513 32.41 11.96 1.59
CA ASP A 513 32.95 11.25 2.76
C ASP A 513 31.86 11.04 3.83
N ALA A 514 30.97 12.03 3.99
CA ALA A 514 29.81 11.96 4.89
C ALA A 514 28.62 11.16 4.31
N LYS A 515 28.74 10.63 3.09
CA LYS A 515 27.68 9.93 2.35
C LYS A 515 26.39 10.76 2.21
N LEU A 516 26.52 12.08 2.13
CA LEU A 516 25.42 12.98 1.79
C LEU A 516 25.26 13.12 0.27
N ILE A 517 26.32 12.81 -0.47
CA ILE A 517 26.32 12.67 -1.93
C ILE A 517 26.99 11.35 -2.29
N ILE A 518 26.42 10.64 -3.25
CA ILE A 518 27.03 9.47 -3.89
C ILE A 518 27.39 9.87 -5.32
N LYS A 519 28.49 9.32 -5.82
CA LYS A 519 28.95 9.53 -7.18
C LYS A 519 28.90 8.20 -7.92
N ASP A 520 28.23 8.17 -9.07
CA ASP A 520 28.13 6.98 -9.91
C ASP A 520 29.30 6.84 -10.90
N LYS A 521 29.27 5.76 -11.70
CA LYS A 521 30.31 5.44 -12.70
C LYS A 521 30.45 6.52 -13.77
N GLU A 522 29.37 7.22 -14.12
CA GLU A 522 29.37 8.29 -15.11
C GLU A 522 29.63 9.68 -14.51
N GLU A 523 30.23 9.75 -13.32
CA GLU A 523 30.56 11.01 -12.63
C GLU A 523 29.33 11.88 -12.29
N ARG A 524 28.14 11.26 -12.20
CA ARG A 524 26.91 11.93 -11.79
C ARG A 524 26.74 11.83 -10.28
N LEU A 525 26.26 12.92 -9.70
CA LEU A 525 26.06 13.09 -8.27
C LEU A 525 24.60 12.81 -7.91
N TRP A 526 24.42 11.95 -6.93
CA TRP A 526 23.15 11.54 -6.35
C TRP A 526 23.07 11.98 -4.89
N PRO A 527 21.88 12.28 -4.36
CA PRO A 527 21.67 12.35 -2.93
C PRO A 527 22.08 11.06 -2.23
N GLY A 528 22.61 11.17 -1.01
CA GLY A 528 23.19 10.05 -0.26
C GLY A 528 22.25 8.91 0.15
N PHE A 529 20.93 9.06 -0.02
CA PHE A 529 19.94 8.04 0.28
C PHE A 529 19.61 7.12 -0.91
N VAL A 530 20.14 7.42 -2.10
CA VAL A 530 19.89 6.65 -3.33
C VAL A 530 20.85 5.46 -3.38
N ASP A 531 20.31 4.27 -3.59
CA ASP A 531 21.11 3.07 -3.86
C ASP A 531 21.60 3.11 -5.32
N VAL A 532 22.89 3.36 -5.52
CA VAL A 532 23.52 3.40 -6.84
C VAL A 532 24.36 2.14 -7.03
N GLU A 533 24.18 1.43 -8.15
CA GLU A 533 25.03 0.30 -8.49
C GLU A 533 26.48 0.76 -8.77
N TYR A 534 27.42 0.27 -7.96
CA TYR A 534 28.84 0.65 -7.97
C TYR A 534 29.69 -0.02 -9.03
#